data_AF-A0A3D6E095-F1
#
_entry.id   AF-A0A3D6E095-F1
#
_cell.length_a   1.000
_cell.length_b   1.000
_cell.length_c   1.000
_cell.angle_alpha   90.00
_cell.angle_beta   90.00
_cell.angle_gamma   90.00
#
_symmetry.space_group_name_H-M   'P 1'
#
loop_
_entity.id
_entity.type
_entity.pdbx_description
1 polymer ?
#
loop_
_entity_poly.entity_id
_entity_poly.type
_entity_poly.pdbx_seq_one_letter_code
_entity_poly.pdbx_strand_id
1 'polypeptide(L)' 'MHNLNCVDICLDYGDTLSINLTGGSFVNQSSAFSDYHGTGGNPAANGSYADAAFVANRFRVVQRRYHL' A
#
# COMPACT_ATOMS: atom_id res chain seq x y z
N MET A 1 -0.05 -28.65 -0.52
CA MET A 1 0.38 -27.24 -0.39
C MET A 1 0.98 -26.86 -1.72
N HIS A 2 0.41 -25.89 -2.42
CA HIS A 2 0.84 -25.52 -3.77
C HIS A 2 2.26 -24.92 -3.72
N ASN A 3 3.13 -25.30 -4.67
CA ASN A 3 4.49 -24.77 -4.82
C ASN A 3 4.45 -23.35 -5.39
N LEU A 4 3.94 -22.41 -4.61
CA LEU A 4 3.91 -20.99 -4.96
C LEU A 4 5.26 -20.36 -4.64
N ASN A 5 5.78 -19.54 -5.56
CA ASN A 5 7.02 -18.81 -5.32
C ASN A 5 6.73 -17.56 -4.46
N CYS A 6 7.78 -16.82 -4.06
CA CYS A 6 7.61 -15.63 -3.21
C CYS A 6 6.76 -14.52 -3.84
N VAL A 7 6.75 -14.40 -5.17
CA VAL A 7 5.91 -13.44 -5.90
C VAL A 7 4.45 -13.81 -5.72
N ASP A 8 4.12 -15.07 -5.98
CA ASP A 8 2.75 -15.58 -5.86
C ASP A 8 2.22 -15.38 -4.43
N ILE A 9 3.05 -15.71 -3.42
CA ILE A 9 2.68 -15.54 -2.01
C ILE A 9 2.43 -14.07 -1.66
N CYS A 10 3.33 -13.15 -2.04
CA CYS A 10 3.12 -11.73 -1.75
C CYS A 10 1.87 -11.18 -2.43
N LEU A 11 1.54 -11.63 -3.63
CA LEU A 11 0.32 -11.22 -4.32
C LEU A 11 -0.94 -11.77 -3.63
N ASP A 12 -0.96 -13.05 -3.28
CA ASP A 12 -2.11 -13.71 -2.65
C ASP A 12 -2.40 -13.12 -1.25
N TYR A 13 -1.35 -12.76 -0.51
CA TYR A 13 -1.45 -12.18 0.82
C TYR A 13 -1.41 -10.64 0.82
N GLY A 14 -1.42 -9.99 -0.35
CA GLY A 14 -1.42 -8.53 -0.45
C GLY A 14 -0.26 -7.88 0.30
N ASP A 15 0.95 -8.39 0.15
CA ASP A 15 2.17 -7.87 0.77
C ASP A 15 3.15 -7.33 -0.27
N THR A 16 4.12 -6.53 0.18
CA THR A 16 5.20 -6.00 -0.65
C THR A 16 6.34 -7.00 -0.78
N LEU A 17 7.01 -7.02 -1.94
CA LEU A 17 8.11 -7.93 -2.22
C LEU A 17 9.37 -7.17 -2.61
N SER A 18 10.48 -7.55 -1.97
CA SER A 18 11.82 -7.18 -2.41
C SER A 18 12.53 -8.40 -3.03
N ILE A 19 13.18 -8.23 -4.17
CA ILE A 19 13.84 -9.31 -4.91
C ILE A 19 15.34 -9.00 -5.04
N ASN A 20 16.20 -9.98 -4.71
CA ASN A 20 17.66 -9.92 -4.92
C ASN A 20 18.37 -8.71 -4.30
N LEU A 21 17.98 -8.31 -3.08
CA LEU A 21 18.67 -7.28 -2.29
C LEU A 21 20.06 -7.76 -1.86
N THR A 22 21.07 -7.53 -2.70
CA THR A 22 22.47 -7.93 -2.48
C THR A 22 23.44 -6.74 -2.39
N GLY A 23 22.90 -5.52 -2.50
CA GLY A 23 23.63 -4.25 -2.42
C GLY A 23 23.32 -3.46 -1.14
N GLY A 24 23.34 -2.13 -1.22
CA GLY A 24 23.12 -1.23 -0.07
C GLY A 24 21.66 -0.95 0.31
N SER A 25 20.69 -1.59 -0.37
CA SER A 25 19.27 -1.47 -0.07
C SER A 25 18.80 -2.70 0.71
N PHE A 26 18.09 -2.46 1.81
CA PHE A 26 17.64 -3.51 2.74
C PHE A 26 16.12 -3.54 2.84
N VAL A 27 15.56 -4.71 3.17
CA VAL A 27 14.09 -4.92 3.24
C VAL A 27 13.38 -4.01 4.24
N ASN A 28 14.10 -3.50 5.24
CA ASN A 28 13.58 -2.61 6.27
C ASN A 28 13.58 -1.13 5.85
N GLN A 29 14.02 -0.80 4.63
CA GLN A 29 14.06 0.56 4.11
C GLN A 29 12.87 0.80 3.18
N SER A 30 12.28 1.99 3.27
CA SER A 30 11.24 2.46 2.36
C SER A 30 11.48 3.94 2.08
N SER A 31 11.31 4.34 0.82
CA SER A 31 11.45 5.72 0.37
C SER A 31 10.07 6.36 0.18
N ALA A 32 9.90 7.56 0.73
CA ALA A 32 8.70 8.36 0.50
C ALA A 32 8.55 8.67 -0.99
N PHE A 33 7.30 8.86 -1.43
CA PHE A 33 6.91 9.16 -2.81
C PHE A 33 7.15 8.03 -3.84
N SER A 34 7.71 6.88 -3.43
CA SER A 34 7.87 5.71 -4.29
C SER A 34 7.29 4.43 -3.69
N ASP A 35 7.55 4.17 -2.40
CA ASP A 35 7.28 2.89 -1.78
C ASP A 35 6.02 2.99 -0.92
N TYR A 36 5.02 2.16 -1.22
CA TYR A 36 3.85 2.01 -0.36
C TYR A 36 4.22 1.24 0.91
N HIS A 37 4.24 1.91 2.04
CA HIS A 37 4.51 1.28 3.33
C HIS A 37 3.22 0.70 3.91
N GLY A 38 3.10 -0.63 3.85
CA GLY A 38 1.85 -1.34 4.10
C GLY A 38 0.87 -1.23 2.93
N THR A 39 0.00 -2.22 2.77
CA THR A 39 -0.93 -2.30 1.64
C THR A 39 -2.39 -2.10 2.05
N GLY A 40 -2.75 -2.37 3.31
CA GLY A 40 -4.14 -2.52 3.73
C GLY A 40 -4.78 -3.86 3.34
N GLY A 41 -4.06 -4.73 2.63
CA GLY A 41 -4.56 -6.00 2.08
C GLY A 41 -4.43 -7.20 3.01
N ASN A 42 -3.82 -7.03 4.19
CA ASN A 42 -3.56 -8.12 5.13
C ASN A 42 -3.61 -7.65 6.59
N PRO A 43 -3.57 -8.57 7.57
CA PRO A 43 -3.69 -8.21 8.99
C PRO A 43 -2.57 -7.32 9.56
N ALA A 44 -1.46 -7.10 8.84
CA ALA A 44 -0.34 -6.30 9.33
C ALA A 44 -0.63 -4.79 9.30
N ALA A 45 -1.49 -4.33 8.39
CA ALA A 45 -1.92 -2.94 8.29
C ALA A 45 -3.30 -2.82 7.63
N ASN A 46 -4.12 -1.85 8.05
CA ASN A 46 -5.45 -1.59 7.50
C ASN A 46 -5.47 -0.47 6.43
N GLY A 47 -4.31 -0.01 5.99
CA GLY A 47 -4.14 1.01 4.94
C GLY A 47 -2.65 1.17 4.58
N SER A 48 -2.36 2.04 3.61
CA SER A 48 -1.00 2.34 3.16
C SER A 48 -0.54 3.75 3.58
N TYR A 49 0.77 3.92 3.83
CA TYR A 49 1.42 5.22 3.98
C TYR A 49 2.20 5.58 2.69
N ALA A 50 1.71 6.46 1.84
CA ALA A 50 0.35 7.00 1.79
C ALA A 50 -0.25 6.79 0.41
N ASP A 51 -1.56 6.56 0.37
CA ASP A 51 -2.35 6.48 -0.86
C ASP A 51 -3.59 7.41 -0.79
N ALA A 52 -4.41 7.39 -1.84
CA ALA A 52 -5.63 8.19 -1.86
C ALA A 52 -6.63 7.75 -0.77
N ALA A 53 -6.75 6.45 -0.49
CA ALA A 53 -7.68 5.93 0.52
C ALA A 53 -7.32 6.41 1.93
N PHE A 54 -6.02 6.57 2.23
CA PHE A 54 -5.51 7.08 3.50
C PHE A 54 -6.03 8.48 3.84
N VAL A 55 -6.35 9.30 2.83
CA VAL A 55 -6.72 10.71 3.02
C VAL A 55 -8.14 11.06 2.54
N ALA A 56 -8.65 10.41 1.50
CA ALA A 56 -9.91 10.79 0.86
C ALA A 56 -11.12 10.75 1.80
N ASN A 57 -11.10 9.85 2.79
CA ASN A 57 -12.21 9.68 3.72
C ASN A 57 -12.17 10.64 4.92
N ARG A 58 -11.16 11.51 5.03
CA ARG A 58 -10.97 12.42 6.18
C ARG A 58 -11.83 13.69 6.13
N PHE A 59 -12.43 13.99 4.99
CA PHE A 59 -13.31 15.15 4.80
C PHE A 59 -14.53 14.80 3.94
N ARG A 60 -15.50 15.70 3.92
CA ARG A 60 -16.71 15.62 3.11
C ARG A 60 -16.93 16.94 2.39
N VAL A 61 -17.49 16.87 1.18
CA VAL A 61 -17.88 18.05 0.41
C VAL A 61 -19.41 18.12 0.41
N VAL A 62 -19.95 19.25 0.88
CA VAL A 62 -21.40 19.53 0.86
C VAL A 62 -21.66 20.59 -0.20
N GLN A 63 -22.42 20.24 -1.24
CA GLN A 63 -22.75 21.14 -2.34
C GLN A 63 -24.13 21.80 -2.12
N ARG A 64 -24.23 23.11 -2.40
CA ARG A 64 -25.50 23.84 -2.54
C ARG A 64 -25.59 24.49 -3.92
N ARG A 65 -26.79 24.58 -4.48
CA ARG A 65 -27.09 25.35 -5.70
C ARG A 65 -28.29 26.28 -5.45
N TYR A 66 -28.32 27.44 -6.11
CA TYR A 66 -29.44 28.38 -6.12
C TYR A 66 -29.53 29.04 -7.51
N HIS A 67 -30.70 29.55 -7.87
CA HIS A 67 -30.92 30.24 -9.15
C HIS A 67 -30.21 31.61 -9.15
N LEU A 68 -29.65 32.02 -10.29
CA LEU A 68 -29.05 33.35 -10.47
C LEU A 68 -30.10 34.36 -10.90
#